data_AF-A0A7M3T5D4-F1
#
_entry.id   AF-A0A7M3T5D4-F1
#
_cell.length_a   1.000
_cell.length_b   1.000
_cell.length_c   1.000
_cell.angle_alpha   90.00
_cell.angle_beta   90.00
_cell.angle_gamma   90.00
#
_symmetry.space_group_name_H-M   'P 1'
#
loop_
_entity.id
_entity.type
_entity.pdbx_description
1 polymer ?
#
loop_
_entity_poly.entity_id
_entity_poly.type
_entity_poly.pdbx_seq_one_letter_code
_entity_poly.pdbx_strand_id
1 'polypeptide(L)'
;MVRLFDWLVEFWDRIRGFLGFHRLTKKGRRDDLAGRGLIRRVFYFVRPLLMLFVLIYLGTMIWRFSWVRGEDLSYPQTVIGDAAPVSAGAETEPESGTAGVKTCAPSQIVRVEQALIDMLVNQNDWTPATPQYKFGFFFVLPWEATPFFDNKASFQKGVLGAVRRFSLELTDTLGRVRGTSGADPDLEAARGLVQLDERTWLFNPFDARLPLLATSAASSYRNAIRQFDAYNARLAACDALFDARADNLYQLLDRITKEMGSTVDQISQRSQSRSYDVKTHEFIEATGNSRGWFDFRADNYFHEARGRMYAYHGLMQAARVDFADVVKQRNLDDVWDRMEAHIAEAAALSPLIVSNGREDGMFTPAHLSAMAQNMLRARANMTELRDILAR
;
A
#
# COMPACT_ATOMS: atom_id res chain seq x y z
N MET A 1 -15.19 -33.82 -40.08
CA MET A 1 -14.11 -33.79 -39.07
C MET A 1 -12.73 -33.45 -39.64
N VAL A 2 -12.33 -33.99 -40.81
CA VAL A 2 -10.98 -33.76 -41.39
C VAL A 2 -10.72 -32.30 -41.81
N ARG A 3 -11.70 -31.60 -42.39
CA ARG A 3 -11.51 -30.19 -42.84
C ARG A 3 -11.37 -29.17 -41.71
N LEU A 4 -12.11 -29.36 -40.61
CA LEU A 4 -11.99 -28.53 -39.41
C LEU A 4 -10.61 -28.75 -38.76
N PHE A 5 -10.14 -30.00 -38.79
CA PHE A 5 -8.83 -30.39 -38.30
C PHE A 5 -7.70 -29.78 -39.12
N ASP A 6 -7.80 -29.82 -40.46
CA ASP A 6 -6.81 -29.19 -41.34
C ASP A 6 -6.76 -27.66 -41.19
N TRP A 7 -7.92 -27.02 -41.03
CA TRP A 7 -7.99 -25.56 -40.79
C TRP A 7 -7.38 -25.15 -39.45
N LEU A 8 -7.68 -25.88 -38.37
CA LEU A 8 -7.08 -25.67 -37.05
C LEU A 8 -5.56 -25.83 -37.09
N VAL A 9 -5.06 -26.78 -37.90
CA VAL A 9 -3.62 -27.04 -38.09
C VAL A 9 -2.94 -25.91 -38.86
N GLU A 10 -3.54 -25.39 -39.93
CA GLU A 10 -3.00 -24.27 -40.71
C GLU A 10 -3.01 -22.96 -39.90
N PHE A 11 -4.08 -22.71 -39.16
CA PHE A 11 -4.18 -21.58 -38.23
C PHE A 11 -3.07 -21.63 -37.18
N TRP A 12 -2.79 -22.83 -36.65
CA TRP A 12 -1.76 -23.06 -35.65
C TRP A 12 -0.34 -22.90 -36.18
N ASP A 13 -0.06 -23.38 -37.40
CA ASP A 13 1.26 -23.21 -38.03
C ASP A 13 1.54 -21.73 -38.36
N ARG A 14 0.51 -20.90 -38.60
CA ARG A 14 0.66 -19.43 -38.71
C ARG A 14 1.03 -18.76 -37.39
N ILE A 15 0.37 -19.12 -36.28
CA ILE A 15 0.69 -18.60 -34.94
C ILE A 15 2.11 -18.98 -34.51
N ARG A 16 2.50 -20.24 -34.74
CA ARG A 16 3.85 -20.74 -34.40
C ARG A 16 4.94 -20.07 -35.24
N GLY A 17 4.66 -19.81 -36.52
CA GLY A 17 5.55 -19.06 -37.40
C GLY A 17 5.73 -17.60 -36.98
N PHE A 18 4.66 -16.97 -36.47
CA PHE A 18 4.70 -15.61 -35.93
C PHE A 18 5.53 -15.50 -34.63
N LEU A 19 5.53 -16.54 -33.78
CA LEU A 19 6.31 -16.59 -32.52
C LEU A 19 7.78 -17.01 -32.70
N GLY A 20 8.32 -17.03 -33.93
CA GLY A 20 9.75 -17.26 -34.20
C GLY A 20 10.21 -18.73 -34.16
N PHE A 21 9.31 -19.70 -33.99
CA PHE A 21 9.65 -21.11 -34.01
C PHE A 21 9.57 -21.67 -35.44
N HIS A 22 10.65 -21.53 -36.23
CA HIS A 22 10.70 -22.06 -37.60
C HIS A 22 11.22 -23.51 -37.69
N ARG A 23 10.30 -24.37 -38.15
CA ARG A 23 10.40 -25.68 -38.84
C ARG A 23 11.16 -26.86 -38.20
N LEU A 24 10.39 -27.94 -37.98
CA LEU A 24 10.72 -29.27 -38.50
C LEU A 24 9.95 -29.50 -39.82
N THR A 25 10.63 -30.01 -40.86
CA THR A 25 10.12 -30.11 -42.24
C THR A 25 8.85 -30.98 -42.37
N LYS A 26 8.01 -30.67 -43.36
CA LYS A 26 6.72 -31.35 -43.66
C LYS A 26 6.89 -32.86 -43.92
N LYS A 27 8.07 -33.29 -44.37
CA LYS A 27 8.41 -34.68 -44.71
C LYS A 27 8.72 -35.55 -43.48
N GLY A 28 9.38 -35.00 -42.44
CA GLY A 28 9.65 -35.73 -41.20
C GLY A 28 8.41 -35.91 -40.30
N ARG A 29 7.35 -35.13 -40.49
CA ARG A 29 6.16 -35.08 -39.62
C ARG A 29 5.29 -36.35 -39.70
N ARG A 30 5.14 -36.93 -40.90
CA ARG A 30 4.36 -38.16 -41.09
C ARG A 30 5.10 -39.36 -40.51
N ASP A 31 6.40 -39.47 -40.77
CA ASP A 31 7.20 -40.62 -40.36
C ASP A 31 7.42 -40.65 -38.83
N ASP A 32 7.58 -39.48 -38.18
CA ASP A 32 7.78 -39.41 -36.72
C ASP A 32 6.49 -39.62 -35.90
N LEU A 33 5.32 -39.28 -36.46
CA LEU A 33 4.03 -39.53 -35.80
C LEU A 33 3.45 -40.90 -36.15
N ALA A 34 3.77 -41.46 -37.34
CA ALA A 34 3.29 -42.77 -37.77
C ALA A 34 3.75 -43.91 -36.84
N GLY A 35 4.98 -43.84 -36.32
CA GLY A 35 5.55 -44.87 -35.42
C GLY A 35 5.39 -44.61 -33.92
N ARG A 36 4.77 -43.51 -33.49
CA ARG A 36 4.64 -43.14 -32.05
C ARG A 36 3.20 -43.31 -31.57
N GLY A 37 3.03 -43.95 -30.41
CA GLY A 37 1.72 -44.21 -29.79
C GLY A 37 0.87 -42.96 -29.58
N LEU A 38 -0.46 -43.15 -29.51
CA LEU A 38 -1.50 -42.10 -29.43
C LEU A 38 -1.15 -40.95 -28.46
N ILE A 39 -0.57 -41.31 -27.31
CA ILE A 39 -0.14 -40.40 -26.25
C ILE A 39 0.88 -39.35 -26.75
N ARG A 40 1.89 -39.75 -27.52
CA ARG A 40 2.92 -38.83 -28.06
C ARG A 40 2.36 -37.87 -29.10
N ARG A 41 1.32 -38.29 -29.85
CA ARG A 41 0.61 -37.41 -30.78
C ARG A 41 -0.22 -36.36 -30.03
N VAL A 42 -0.91 -36.76 -28.96
CA VAL A 42 -1.65 -35.83 -28.08
C VAL A 42 -0.71 -34.80 -27.46
N PHE A 43 0.42 -35.23 -26.89
CA PHE A 43 1.41 -34.31 -26.30
C PHE A 43 1.98 -33.29 -27.29
N TYR A 44 2.10 -33.64 -28.58
CA TYR A 44 2.56 -32.71 -29.61
C TYR A 44 1.62 -31.51 -29.80
N PHE A 45 0.31 -31.71 -29.65
CA PHE A 45 -0.70 -30.65 -29.75
C PHE A 45 -1.00 -29.97 -28.41
N VAL A 46 -0.96 -30.72 -27.29
CA VAL A 46 -1.22 -30.19 -25.95
C VAL A 46 -0.08 -29.27 -25.49
N ARG A 47 1.19 -29.60 -25.75
CA ARG A 47 2.34 -28.79 -25.31
C ARG A 47 2.28 -27.32 -25.74
N PRO A 48 2.07 -26.98 -27.02
CA PRO A 48 2.07 -25.59 -27.44
C PRO A 48 0.77 -24.87 -27.01
N LEU A 49 -0.36 -25.57 -26.83
CA LEU A 49 -1.58 -24.99 -26.26
C LEU A 49 -1.38 -24.66 -24.77
N LEU A 50 -0.74 -25.56 -24.02
CA LEU A 50 -0.35 -25.34 -22.64
C LEU A 50 0.67 -24.20 -22.53
N MET A 51 1.64 -24.11 -23.44
CA MET A 51 2.58 -22.99 -23.50
C MET A 51 1.87 -21.66 -23.76
N LEU A 52 0.93 -21.62 -24.72
CA LEU A 52 0.13 -20.43 -24.98
C LEU A 52 -0.71 -20.04 -23.75
N PHE A 53 -1.33 -21.02 -23.08
CA PHE A 53 -2.07 -20.78 -21.84
C PHE A 53 -1.17 -20.21 -20.74
N VAL A 54 0.03 -20.75 -20.55
CA VAL A 54 1.02 -20.24 -19.59
C VAL A 54 1.46 -18.82 -19.95
N LEU A 55 1.72 -18.53 -21.22
CA LEU A 55 2.09 -17.18 -21.67
C LEU A 55 0.96 -16.18 -21.44
N ILE A 56 -0.29 -16.55 -21.74
CA ILE A 56 -1.46 -15.71 -21.45
C ILE A 56 -1.59 -15.51 -19.94
N TYR A 57 -1.49 -16.57 -19.15
CA TYR A 57 -1.54 -16.49 -17.69
C TYR A 57 -0.46 -15.55 -17.14
N LEU A 58 0.80 -15.73 -17.51
CA LEU A 58 1.91 -14.85 -17.10
C LEU A 58 1.71 -13.42 -17.59
N GLY A 59 1.25 -13.21 -18.82
CA GLY A 59 0.91 -11.89 -19.34
C GLY A 59 -0.16 -11.19 -18.50
N THR A 60 -1.21 -11.93 -18.09
CA THR A 60 -2.24 -11.38 -17.19
C THR A 60 -1.69 -11.11 -15.79
N MET A 61 -0.75 -11.91 -15.29
CA MET A 61 -0.12 -11.67 -13.98
C MET A 61 0.73 -10.42 -13.98
N ILE A 62 1.58 -10.26 -14.98
CA ILE A 62 2.38 -9.05 -15.19
C ILE A 62 1.46 -7.83 -15.30
N TRP A 63 0.42 -7.90 -16.14
CA TRP A 63 -0.52 -6.80 -16.30
C TRP A 63 -1.25 -6.38 -15.01
N ARG A 64 -1.56 -7.34 -14.13
CA ARG A 64 -2.31 -7.08 -12.90
C ARG A 64 -1.43 -6.64 -11.74
N PHE A 65 -0.23 -7.23 -11.61
CA PHE A 65 0.57 -7.14 -10.39
C PHE A 65 1.87 -6.35 -10.52
N SER A 66 2.32 -6.01 -11.73
CA SER A 66 3.62 -5.32 -11.89
C SER A 66 3.59 -3.82 -11.60
N TRP A 67 2.45 -3.13 -11.69
CA TRP A 67 2.36 -1.69 -11.42
C TRP A 67 1.07 -1.30 -10.69
N VAL A 68 1.15 -0.23 -9.89
CA VAL A 68 0.01 0.43 -9.25
C VAL A 68 -0.56 1.46 -10.23
N ARG A 69 -1.84 1.37 -10.53
CA ARG A 69 -2.54 2.35 -11.38
C ARG A 69 -2.95 3.56 -10.53
N GLY A 70 -2.82 4.76 -11.07
CA GLY A 70 -3.18 5.99 -10.35
C GLY A 70 -2.19 6.40 -9.27
N GLU A 71 -1.00 5.78 -9.23
CA GLU A 71 0.09 6.22 -8.36
C GLU A 71 0.67 7.53 -8.90
N ASP A 72 0.42 8.62 -8.20
CA ASP A 72 0.94 9.95 -8.53
C ASP A 72 1.13 10.75 -7.25
N LEU A 73 2.34 11.26 -7.00
CA LEU A 73 2.59 12.10 -5.81
C LEU A 73 1.81 13.41 -5.82
N SER A 74 1.26 13.84 -6.97
CA SER A 74 0.40 15.02 -7.06
C SER A 74 -1.08 14.77 -6.68
N TYR A 75 -1.41 13.54 -6.26
CA TYR A 75 -2.78 13.22 -5.85
C TYR A 75 -3.35 14.11 -4.73
N PRO A 76 -2.57 14.57 -3.71
CA PRO A 76 -3.13 15.37 -2.64
C PRO A 76 -3.70 16.70 -3.14
N GLN A 77 -3.08 17.32 -4.14
CA GLN A 77 -3.57 18.56 -4.75
C GLN A 77 -4.92 18.34 -5.44
N THR A 78 -5.15 17.16 -6.02
CA THR A 78 -6.44 16.83 -6.66
C THR A 78 -7.54 16.48 -5.67
N VAL A 79 -7.19 15.81 -4.57
CA VAL A 79 -8.16 15.33 -3.57
C VAL A 79 -8.55 16.44 -2.59
N ILE A 80 -7.56 17.19 -2.10
CA ILE A 80 -7.76 18.28 -1.14
C ILE A 80 -8.32 19.50 -1.88
N GLY A 81 -7.73 19.90 -3.01
CA GLY A 81 -8.15 21.07 -3.79
C GLY A 81 -8.11 22.38 -2.99
N ASP A 82 -8.95 23.36 -3.35
CA ASP A 82 -9.13 24.63 -2.61
C ASP A 82 -9.98 24.48 -1.33
N ALA A 83 -9.80 23.37 -0.60
CA ALA A 83 -10.60 23.07 0.57
C ALA A 83 -10.49 24.16 1.65
N ALA A 84 -11.65 24.60 2.15
CA ALA A 84 -11.71 25.44 3.33
C ALA A 84 -11.31 24.61 4.57
N PRO A 85 -10.56 25.20 5.53
CA PRO A 85 -10.19 24.51 6.76
C PRO A 85 -11.43 24.17 7.59
N VAL A 86 -11.37 23.06 8.34
CA VAL A 86 -12.37 22.73 9.35
C VAL A 86 -12.22 23.72 10.49
N SER A 87 -13.20 24.60 10.72
CA SER A 87 -13.10 25.54 11.85
C SER A 87 -13.06 24.72 13.13
N ALA A 88 -12.02 24.91 13.95
CA ALA A 88 -11.97 24.34 15.29
C ALA A 88 -13.28 24.69 15.99
N GLY A 89 -14.06 23.67 16.37
CA GLY A 89 -15.43 23.84 16.84
C GLY A 89 -15.53 24.99 17.82
N ALA A 90 -16.10 26.12 17.35
CA ALA A 90 -16.40 27.23 18.22
C ALA A 90 -17.28 26.69 19.35
N GLU A 91 -16.86 26.98 20.56
CA GLU A 91 -17.48 26.59 21.82
C GLU A 91 -19.01 26.62 21.70
N THR A 92 -19.64 25.49 22.01
CA THR A 92 -21.08 25.47 22.25
C THR A 92 -21.34 26.03 23.65
N GLU A 93 -21.19 27.35 23.82
CA GLU A 93 -22.05 28.21 24.65
C GLU A 93 -21.79 29.68 24.28
N PRO A 94 -22.80 30.46 23.87
CA PRO A 94 -22.66 31.90 23.75
C PRO A 94 -22.77 32.52 25.16
N GLU A 95 -21.69 33.10 25.68
CA GLU A 95 -21.77 34.03 26.83
C GLU A 95 -22.56 35.31 26.47
N SER A 96 -22.82 35.54 25.18
CA SER A 96 -23.68 36.62 24.71
C SER A 96 -24.54 36.13 23.54
N GLY A 97 -25.87 36.17 23.73
CA GLY A 97 -26.91 35.59 22.89
C GLY A 97 -27.00 36.08 21.43
N THR A 98 -25.93 35.90 20.67
CA THR A 98 -25.94 35.96 19.21
C THR A 98 -25.56 34.58 18.70
N ALA A 99 -26.47 33.96 17.96
CA ALA A 99 -26.24 32.68 17.31
C ALA A 99 -25.14 32.85 16.26
N GLY A 100 -23.89 32.57 16.65
CA GLY A 100 -22.76 32.48 15.73
C GLY A 100 -23.06 31.44 14.65
N VAL A 101 -22.90 31.81 13.39
CA VAL A 101 -23.07 30.89 12.26
C VAL A 101 -22.03 29.77 12.42
N LYS A 102 -22.48 28.53 12.61
CA LYS A 102 -21.60 27.36 12.60
C LYS A 102 -21.05 27.19 11.19
N THR A 103 -19.76 27.44 10.99
CA THR A 103 -19.06 27.16 9.73
C THR A 103 -18.48 25.76 9.79
N CYS A 104 -19.24 24.76 9.36
CA CYS A 104 -18.74 23.38 9.29
C CYS A 104 -18.20 23.07 7.90
N ALA A 105 -17.09 22.33 7.84
CA ALA A 105 -16.46 21.90 6.61
C ALA A 105 -16.10 20.40 6.72
N PRO A 106 -16.06 19.66 5.60
CA PRO A 106 -15.65 18.26 5.61
C PRO A 106 -14.17 18.11 5.98
N SER A 107 -13.80 17.00 6.62
CA SER A 107 -12.41 16.68 6.94
C SER A 107 -11.67 16.23 5.68
N GLN A 108 -10.54 16.89 5.42
CA GLN A 108 -9.65 16.53 4.32
C GLN A 108 -8.91 15.23 4.60
N ILE A 109 -8.62 14.91 5.87
CA ILE A 109 -8.00 13.62 6.22
C ILE A 109 -8.88 12.49 5.72
N VAL A 110 -10.18 12.56 6.02
CA VAL A 110 -11.16 11.55 5.62
C VAL A 110 -11.28 11.47 4.09
N ARG A 111 -11.26 12.61 3.38
CA ARG A 111 -11.25 12.62 1.90
C ARG A 111 -10.02 11.94 1.32
N VAL A 112 -8.85 12.15 1.92
CA VAL A 112 -7.61 11.48 1.51
C VAL A 112 -7.66 9.98 1.83
N GLU A 113 -8.17 9.55 2.98
CA GLU A 113 -8.36 8.13 3.27
C GLU A 113 -9.28 7.46 2.23
N GLN A 114 -10.39 8.10 1.87
CA GLN A 114 -11.29 7.61 0.83
C GLN A 114 -10.58 7.46 -0.52
N ALA A 115 -9.82 8.47 -0.94
CA ALA A 115 -9.07 8.44 -2.20
C ALA A 115 -7.98 7.36 -2.21
N LEU A 116 -7.28 7.17 -1.08
CA LEU A 116 -6.29 6.10 -0.93
C LEU A 116 -6.97 4.73 -1.03
N ILE A 117 -8.08 4.50 -0.33
CA ILE A 117 -8.79 3.22 -0.41
C ILE A 117 -9.32 3.00 -1.83
N ASP A 118 -9.89 4.01 -2.47
CA ASP A 118 -10.36 3.93 -3.86
C ASP A 118 -9.24 3.50 -4.82
N MET A 119 -8.06 4.10 -4.69
CA MET A 119 -6.86 3.70 -5.44
C MET A 119 -6.51 2.23 -5.20
N LEU A 120 -6.60 1.75 -3.95
CA LEU A 120 -6.24 0.38 -3.60
C LEU A 120 -7.19 -0.69 -4.15
N VAL A 121 -8.51 -0.44 -4.15
CA VAL A 121 -9.52 -1.50 -4.41
C VAL A 121 -10.47 -1.26 -5.57
N ASN A 122 -10.57 -0.03 -6.08
CA ASN A 122 -11.43 0.31 -7.23
C ASN A 122 -10.59 0.57 -8.49
N GLN A 123 -9.47 1.28 -8.36
CA GLN A 123 -8.56 1.52 -9.49
C GLN A 123 -7.58 0.36 -9.70
N ASN A 124 -7.36 -0.44 -8.65
CA ASN A 124 -6.48 -1.60 -8.67
C ASN A 124 -7.17 -2.86 -8.14
N ASP A 125 -6.66 -4.00 -8.59
CA ASP A 125 -6.92 -5.26 -7.90
C ASP A 125 -6.29 -5.21 -6.50
N TRP A 126 -7.06 -5.61 -5.48
CA TRP A 126 -6.51 -5.83 -4.15
C TRP A 126 -5.64 -7.10 -4.13
N THR A 127 -4.38 -6.96 -4.53
CA THR A 127 -3.44 -8.05 -4.80
C THR A 127 -3.38 -9.08 -3.66
N PRO A 128 -3.25 -8.69 -2.37
CA PRO A 128 -3.06 -9.62 -1.27
C PRO A 128 -4.17 -10.69 -1.11
N ALA A 129 -5.42 -10.37 -1.47
CA ALA A 129 -6.54 -11.32 -1.37
C ALA A 129 -6.86 -12.04 -2.69
N THR A 130 -6.22 -11.68 -3.81
CA THR A 130 -6.55 -12.32 -5.09
C THR A 130 -6.17 -13.80 -5.08
N PRO A 131 -7.00 -14.71 -5.65
CA PRO A 131 -6.67 -16.13 -5.71
C PRO A 131 -5.32 -16.40 -6.38
N GLN A 132 -5.00 -15.68 -7.47
CA GLN A 132 -3.75 -15.88 -8.20
C GLN A 132 -2.51 -15.53 -7.36
N TYR A 133 -2.63 -14.51 -6.51
CA TYR A 133 -1.55 -14.15 -5.59
C TYR A 133 -1.47 -15.17 -4.44
N LYS A 134 -2.61 -15.58 -3.88
CA LYS A 134 -2.66 -16.58 -2.78
C LYS A 134 -2.14 -17.95 -3.20
N PHE A 135 -2.32 -18.34 -4.47
CA PHE A 135 -1.79 -19.61 -4.99
C PHE A 135 -0.28 -19.61 -5.13
N GLY A 136 0.39 -18.45 -5.11
CA GLY A 136 1.84 -18.39 -5.22
C GLY A 136 2.36 -19.02 -6.52
N PHE A 137 3.64 -19.40 -6.50
CA PHE A 137 4.24 -20.20 -7.55
C PHE A 137 3.77 -21.65 -7.46
N PHE A 138 2.68 -21.98 -8.16
CA PHE A 138 2.09 -23.32 -8.24
C PHE A 138 1.81 -23.98 -6.88
N PHE A 139 1.35 -23.21 -5.89
CA PHE A 139 1.10 -23.66 -4.51
C PHE A 139 2.34 -24.10 -3.72
N VAL A 140 3.54 -24.00 -4.30
CA VAL A 140 4.79 -24.43 -3.67
C VAL A 140 5.39 -23.31 -2.83
N LEU A 141 5.40 -22.08 -3.35
CA LEU A 141 6.01 -20.92 -2.70
C LEU A 141 5.09 -19.71 -2.79
N PRO A 142 4.87 -18.95 -1.71
CA PRO A 142 4.15 -17.69 -1.78
C PRO A 142 4.96 -16.66 -2.60
N TRP A 143 4.28 -15.78 -3.33
CA TRP A 143 4.96 -14.74 -4.12
C TRP A 143 5.83 -13.81 -3.25
N GLU A 144 5.43 -13.55 -2.00
CA GLU A 144 6.19 -12.78 -0.99
C GLU A 144 7.56 -13.39 -0.61
N ALA A 145 7.83 -14.63 -1.03
CA ALA A 145 9.12 -15.29 -0.86
C ALA A 145 9.93 -15.35 -2.16
N THR A 146 9.47 -14.69 -3.22
CA THR A 146 10.04 -14.72 -4.57
C THR A 146 10.23 -13.29 -5.07
N PRO A 147 11.14 -13.03 -6.02
CA PRO A 147 11.33 -11.69 -6.58
C PRO A 147 10.21 -11.25 -7.56
N PHE A 148 9.05 -11.90 -7.54
CA PHE A 148 8.01 -11.74 -8.54
C PHE A 148 6.66 -11.43 -7.90
N PHE A 149 5.99 -10.41 -8.44
CA PHE A 149 4.57 -10.08 -8.21
C PHE A 149 4.19 -9.67 -6.77
N ASP A 150 5.14 -9.37 -5.91
CA ASP A 150 4.96 -9.00 -4.50
C ASP A 150 5.09 -7.49 -4.22
N ASN A 151 5.89 -6.76 -5.00
CA ASN A 151 6.09 -5.31 -4.85
C ASN A 151 4.79 -4.51 -4.73
N LYS A 152 3.83 -4.74 -5.65
CA LYS A 152 2.52 -4.08 -5.61
C LYS A 152 1.73 -4.45 -4.36
N ALA A 153 1.73 -5.71 -3.97
CA ALA A 153 1.01 -6.18 -2.78
C ALA A 153 1.59 -5.54 -1.51
N SER A 154 2.92 -5.47 -1.41
CA SER A 154 3.61 -4.83 -0.29
C SER A 154 3.35 -3.32 -0.23
N PHE A 155 3.39 -2.62 -1.38
CA PHE A 155 2.97 -1.22 -1.46
C PHE A 155 1.53 -1.01 -0.98
N GLN A 156 0.59 -1.83 -1.45
CA GLN A 156 -0.82 -1.76 -1.05
C GLN A 156 -1.03 -1.98 0.45
N LYS A 157 -0.31 -2.93 1.06
CA LYS A 157 -0.31 -3.14 2.52
C LYS A 157 0.25 -1.92 3.27
N GLY A 158 1.30 -1.30 2.75
CA GLY A 158 1.88 -0.08 3.31
C GLY A 158 0.89 1.07 3.38
N VAL A 159 0.20 1.35 2.27
CA VAL A 159 -0.87 2.37 2.20
C VAL A 159 -2.00 2.04 3.16
N LEU A 160 -2.48 0.78 3.17
CA LEU A 160 -3.54 0.34 4.06
C LEU A 160 -3.14 0.48 5.53
N GLY A 161 -1.88 0.24 5.89
CA GLY A 161 -1.36 0.45 7.24
C GLY A 161 -1.52 1.91 7.70
N ALA A 162 -1.16 2.87 6.85
CA ALA A 162 -1.35 4.29 7.14
C ALA A 162 -2.84 4.66 7.28
N VAL A 163 -3.70 4.17 6.40
CA VAL A 163 -5.16 4.36 6.51
C VAL A 163 -5.68 3.79 7.83
N ARG A 164 -5.37 2.52 8.14
CA ARG A 164 -5.76 1.88 9.41
C ARG A 164 -5.33 2.70 10.63
N ARG A 165 -4.16 3.33 10.55
CA ARG A 165 -3.67 4.22 11.61
C ARG A 165 -4.53 5.45 11.77
N PHE A 166 -4.74 6.20 10.69
CA PHE A 166 -5.54 7.43 10.72
C PHE A 166 -6.99 7.16 11.10
N SER A 167 -7.59 6.08 10.58
CA SER A 167 -8.95 5.66 10.94
C SER A 167 -9.11 5.37 12.44
N LEU A 168 -8.06 4.82 13.07
CA LEU A 168 -8.02 4.61 14.51
C LEU A 168 -7.97 5.94 15.27
N GLU A 169 -7.05 6.84 14.92
CA GLU A 169 -6.94 8.16 15.57
C GLU A 169 -8.18 9.03 15.33
N LEU A 170 -8.81 8.92 14.17
CA LEU A 170 -10.11 9.56 13.86
C LEU A 170 -11.21 9.07 14.80
N THR A 171 -11.31 7.77 15.02
CA THR A 171 -12.36 7.18 15.88
C THR A 171 -12.10 7.45 17.37
N ASP A 172 -10.83 7.39 17.80
CA ASP A 172 -10.48 7.45 19.21
C ASP A 172 -10.31 8.88 19.74
N THR A 173 -9.84 9.80 18.90
CA THR A 173 -9.44 11.16 19.33
C THR A 173 -10.14 12.26 18.54
N LEU A 174 -10.13 12.21 17.20
CA LEU A 174 -10.53 13.37 16.38
C LEU A 174 -12.05 13.47 16.19
N GLY A 175 -12.77 12.37 16.13
CA GLY A 175 -14.21 12.32 15.83
C GLY A 175 -15.11 12.40 17.07
N ARG A 176 -14.60 12.88 18.21
CA ARG A 176 -15.30 12.82 19.51
C ARG A 176 -15.20 14.15 20.26
N VAL A 177 -16.20 14.46 21.07
CA VAL A 177 -16.17 15.57 22.03
C VAL A 177 -15.44 15.15 23.31
N ARG A 178 -14.32 15.81 23.62
CA ARG A 178 -13.64 15.73 24.92
C ARG A 178 -13.48 14.31 25.48
N GLY A 179 -12.92 13.34 24.73
CA GLY A 179 -12.46 12.01 25.18
C GLY A 179 -13.44 11.09 25.96
N THR A 180 -14.63 11.58 26.31
CA THR A 180 -15.63 10.96 27.19
C THR A 180 -16.94 10.72 26.46
N SER A 181 -17.12 11.30 25.26
CA SER A 181 -18.25 10.99 24.38
C SER A 181 -18.05 9.68 23.61
N GLY A 182 -19.17 9.08 23.19
CA GLY A 182 -19.20 7.89 22.34
C GLY A 182 -18.45 8.12 21.02
N ALA A 183 -18.00 7.03 20.40
CA ALA A 183 -17.33 7.09 19.11
C ALA A 183 -18.38 7.51 18.08
N ASP A 184 -17.98 8.30 17.09
CA ASP A 184 -18.86 8.49 15.95
C ASP A 184 -19.12 7.11 15.29
N PRO A 185 -20.38 6.69 15.12
CA PRO A 185 -20.71 5.33 14.69
C PRO A 185 -20.22 5.04 13.27
N ASP A 186 -20.14 6.05 12.39
CA ASP A 186 -19.64 5.86 11.04
C ASP A 186 -18.12 5.65 11.05
N LEU A 187 -17.38 6.41 11.86
CA LEU A 187 -15.93 6.22 12.03
C LEU A 187 -15.60 4.87 12.68
N GLU A 188 -16.36 4.45 13.71
CA GLU A 188 -16.19 3.15 14.35
C GLU A 188 -16.41 1.99 13.35
N ALA A 189 -17.47 2.09 12.54
CA ALA A 189 -17.74 1.13 11.47
C ALA A 189 -16.63 1.15 10.40
N ALA A 190 -16.19 2.33 9.96
CA ALA A 190 -15.11 2.46 8.98
C ALA A 190 -13.81 1.82 9.50
N ARG A 191 -13.43 2.09 10.76
CA ARG A 191 -12.29 1.49 11.44
C ARG A 191 -12.38 -0.03 11.43
N GLY A 192 -13.53 -0.60 11.81
CA GLY A 192 -13.72 -2.05 11.79
C GLY A 192 -13.54 -2.65 10.39
N LEU A 193 -14.05 -1.97 9.36
CA LEU A 193 -13.98 -2.43 7.97
C LEU A 193 -12.56 -2.41 7.39
N VAL A 194 -11.76 -1.39 7.68
CA VAL A 194 -10.35 -1.32 7.21
C VAL A 194 -9.43 -2.27 7.98
N GLN A 195 -9.79 -2.69 9.19
CA GLN A 195 -9.01 -3.64 9.99
C GLN A 195 -9.21 -5.11 9.59
N LEU A 196 -10.14 -5.41 8.68
CA LEU A 196 -10.28 -6.76 8.13
C LEU A 196 -8.96 -7.23 7.52
N ASP A 197 -8.59 -8.49 7.80
CA ASP A 197 -7.34 -9.11 7.33
C ASP A 197 -7.21 -9.00 5.80
N GLU A 198 -6.07 -8.47 5.35
CA GLU A 198 -5.77 -8.17 3.96
C GLU A 198 -5.82 -9.39 3.02
N ARG A 199 -5.69 -10.61 3.53
CA ARG A 199 -5.70 -11.85 2.75
C ARG A 199 -7.10 -12.47 2.64
N THR A 200 -8.10 -11.89 3.30
CA THR A 200 -9.48 -12.39 3.31
C THR A 200 -10.09 -12.34 1.93
N TRP A 201 -10.32 -13.51 1.33
CA TRP A 201 -11.08 -13.65 0.09
C TRP A 201 -12.48 -14.23 0.37
N LEU A 202 -13.34 -14.30 -0.65
CA LEU A 202 -14.71 -14.80 -0.50
C LEU A 202 -14.75 -16.24 0.03
N PHE A 203 -13.82 -17.10 -0.43
CA PHE A 203 -13.72 -18.51 -0.05
C PHE A 203 -12.27 -18.88 0.32
N ASN A 204 -12.00 -19.26 1.57
CA ASN A 204 -10.63 -19.48 2.07
C ASN A 204 -10.39 -20.94 2.50
N PRO A 205 -10.34 -21.92 1.57
CA PRO A 205 -10.22 -23.34 1.93
C PRO A 205 -8.82 -23.75 2.44
N PHE A 206 -7.81 -22.92 2.21
CA PHE A 206 -6.40 -23.23 2.49
C PHE A 206 -5.76 -22.32 3.54
N ASP A 207 -6.57 -21.52 4.26
CA ASP A 207 -6.10 -20.64 5.31
C ASP A 207 -6.87 -20.88 6.61
N ALA A 208 -6.28 -21.65 7.51
CA ALA A 208 -6.92 -22.05 8.76
C ALA A 208 -7.15 -20.87 9.74
N ARG A 209 -6.52 -19.71 9.50
CA ARG A 209 -6.70 -18.50 10.33
C ARG A 209 -7.92 -17.70 9.90
N LEU A 210 -8.45 -17.95 8.70
CA LEU A 210 -9.55 -17.21 8.13
C LEU A 210 -10.83 -18.07 8.10
N PRO A 211 -12.01 -17.45 8.21
CA PRO A 211 -13.27 -18.14 7.98
C PRO A 211 -13.37 -18.69 6.55
N LEU A 212 -14.04 -19.84 6.41
CA LEU A 212 -14.18 -20.53 5.12
C LEU A 212 -14.92 -19.67 4.09
N LEU A 213 -15.98 -18.97 4.51
CA LEU A 213 -16.71 -17.99 3.72
C LEU A 213 -16.75 -16.67 4.50
N ALA A 214 -16.37 -15.58 3.85
CA ALA A 214 -16.39 -14.25 4.44
C ALA A 214 -16.54 -13.15 3.39
N THR A 215 -16.85 -11.94 3.86
CA THR A 215 -16.74 -10.73 3.05
C THR A 215 -15.28 -10.55 2.63
N SER A 216 -15.02 -10.45 1.33
CA SER A 216 -13.66 -10.20 0.84
C SER A 216 -13.11 -8.87 1.34
N ALA A 217 -11.79 -8.80 1.57
CA ALA A 217 -11.07 -7.60 1.99
C ALA A 217 -11.41 -6.39 1.11
N ALA A 218 -11.35 -6.55 -0.21
CA ALA A 218 -11.69 -5.50 -1.17
C ALA A 218 -13.12 -4.97 -0.98
N SER A 219 -14.10 -5.85 -0.75
CA SER A 219 -15.49 -5.41 -0.49
C SER A 219 -15.61 -4.70 0.86
N SER A 220 -14.90 -5.15 1.89
CA SER A 220 -14.89 -4.49 3.20
C SER A 220 -14.33 -3.07 3.10
N TYR A 221 -13.20 -2.90 2.41
CA TYR A 221 -12.58 -1.59 2.25
C TYR A 221 -13.43 -0.65 1.39
N ARG A 222 -14.11 -1.15 0.35
CA ARG A 222 -15.12 -0.35 -0.39
C ARG A 222 -16.27 0.11 0.51
N ASN A 223 -16.67 -0.72 1.48
CA ASN A 223 -17.70 -0.34 2.44
C ASN A 223 -17.18 0.75 3.39
N ALA A 224 -15.90 0.71 3.76
CA ALA A 224 -15.28 1.76 4.58
C ALA A 224 -15.36 3.14 3.91
N ILE A 225 -15.15 3.22 2.58
CA ILE A 225 -15.33 4.48 1.82
C ILE A 225 -16.71 5.09 2.06
N ARG A 226 -17.77 4.26 2.09
CA ARG A 226 -19.14 4.74 2.32
C ARG A 226 -19.36 5.23 3.75
N GLN A 227 -18.73 4.59 4.74
CA GLN A 227 -18.79 5.06 6.12
C GLN A 227 -18.05 6.39 6.31
N PHE A 228 -16.88 6.53 5.69
CA PHE A 228 -16.16 7.81 5.65
C PHE A 228 -16.96 8.91 4.96
N ASP A 229 -17.68 8.58 3.88
CA ASP A 229 -18.52 9.52 3.15
C ASP A 229 -19.69 10.02 4.01
N ALA A 230 -20.36 9.08 4.70
CA ALA A 230 -21.44 9.40 5.63
C ALA A 230 -20.96 10.30 6.78
N TYR A 231 -19.80 10.01 7.37
CA TYR A 231 -19.20 10.87 8.40
C TYR A 231 -18.92 12.28 7.86
N ASN A 232 -18.25 12.40 6.71
CA ASN A 232 -17.91 13.70 6.14
C ASN A 232 -19.15 14.51 5.71
N ALA A 233 -20.20 13.86 5.22
CA ALA A 233 -21.48 14.51 4.93
C ALA A 233 -22.13 15.07 6.20
N ARG A 234 -22.13 14.31 7.30
CA ARG A 234 -22.62 14.79 8.59
C ARG A 234 -21.75 15.90 9.17
N LEU A 235 -20.43 15.82 9.01
CA LEU A 235 -19.50 16.86 9.46
C LEU A 235 -19.76 18.18 8.72
N ALA A 236 -19.94 18.13 7.39
CA ALA A 236 -20.30 19.31 6.60
C ALA A 236 -21.68 19.90 6.99
N ALA A 237 -22.61 19.06 7.47
CA ALA A 237 -23.93 19.47 7.96
C ALA A 237 -23.93 19.93 9.44
N CYS A 238 -22.78 19.97 10.12
CA CYS A 238 -22.68 20.23 11.56
C CYS A 238 -23.34 19.18 12.47
N ASP A 239 -23.60 17.98 11.95
CA ASP A 239 -24.22 16.84 12.65
C ASP A 239 -23.18 15.82 13.17
N ALA A 240 -21.91 16.05 12.87
CA ALA A 240 -20.77 15.36 13.44
C ALA A 240 -19.70 16.37 13.86
N LEU A 241 -18.73 15.92 14.66
CA LEU A 241 -17.69 16.79 15.22
C LEU A 241 -16.31 16.29 14.80
N PHE A 242 -15.43 17.24 14.55
CA PHE A 242 -14.00 17.02 14.33
C PHE A 242 -13.23 17.94 15.28
N ASP A 243 -12.48 17.35 16.20
CA ASP A 243 -11.81 18.03 17.29
C ASP A 243 -10.38 18.44 16.90
N ALA A 244 -10.28 19.55 16.18
CA ALA A 244 -9.03 20.11 15.62
C ALA A 244 -8.15 20.86 16.66
N ARG A 245 -8.04 20.36 17.90
CA ARG A 245 -7.24 21.01 18.95
C ARG A 245 -5.76 20.63 18.90
N ALA A 246 -4.92 21.49 19.49
CA ALA A 246 -3.47 21.30 19.51
C ALA A 246 -3.01 20.02 20.23
N ASP A 247 -3.68 19.62 21.31
CA ASP A 247 -3.42 18.36 22.04
C ASP A 247 -3.77 17.14 21.20
N ASN A 248 -4.83 17.21 20.40
CA ASN A 248 -5.19 16.15 19.47
C ASN A 248 -4.21 16.05 18.29
N LEU A 249 -3.76 17.19 17.76
CA LEU A 249 -2.70 17.21 16.74
C LEU A 249 -1.38 16.63 17.29
N TYR A 250 -1.02 16.99 18.51
CA TYR A 250 0.14 16.43 19.21
C TYR A 250 0.03 14.90 19.30
N GLN A 251 -1.14 14.39 19.70
CA GLN A 251 -1.38 12.95 19.80
C GLN A 251 -1.27 12.27 18.43
N LEU A 252 -1.91 12.82 17.38
CA LEU A 252 -1.82 12.30 16.02
C LEU A 252 -0.35 12.20 15.56
N LEU A 253 0.42 13.28 15.72
CA LEU A 253 1.84 13.31 15.34
C LEU A 253 2.69 12.33 16.15
N ASP A 254 2.47 12.22 17.46
CA ASP A 254 3.15 11.25 18.33
C ASP A 254 2.93 9.82 17.86
N ARG A 255 1.68 9.52 17.55
CA ARG A 255 1.17 8.22 17.14
C ARG A 255 1.76 7.81 15.79
N ILE A 256 1.84 8.72 14.82
CA ILE A 256 2.49 8.50 13.52
C ILE A 256 4.01 8.38 13.67
N THR A 257 4.64 9.24 14.46
CA THR A 257 6.09 9.23 14.73
C THR A 257 6.57 7.89 15.32
N LYS A 258 5.78 7.31 16.22
CA LYS A 258 6.06 5.98 16.81
C LYS A 258 5.93 4.87 15.77
N GLU A 259 4.89 4.90 14.94
CA GLU A 259 4.70 3.92 13.88
C GLU A 259 5.82 4.00 12.82
N MET A 260 6.18 5.20 12.37
CA MET A 260 7.32 5.41 11.48
C MET A 260 8.62 4.87 12.08
N GLY A 261 8.82 5.07 13.39
CA GLY A 261 9.95 4.49 14.11
C GLY A 261 9.98 2.96 14.04
N SER A 262 8.83 2.30 14.19
CA SER A 262 8.72 0.84 14.05
C SER A 262 9.01 0.37 12.62
N THR A 263 8.52 1.08 11.60
CA THR A 263 8.82 0.75 10.20
C THR A 263 10.31 0.92 9.89
N VAL A 264 10.93 2.01 10.35
CA VAL A 264 12.38 2.23 10.22
C VAL A 264 13.18 1.12 10.89
N ASP A 265 12.79 0.73 12.10
CA ASP A 265 13.46 -0.34 12.85
C ASP A 265 13.38 -1.67 12.08
N GLN A 266 12.22 -2.02 11.51
CA GLN A 266 12.09 -3.23 10.68
C GLN A 266 12.99 -3.21 9.44
N ILE A 267 13.05 -2.08 8.72
CA ILE A 267 13.92 -1.92 7.55
C ILE A 267 15.40 -2.01 7.96
N SER A 268 15.77 -1.32 9.04
CA SER A 268 17.15 -1.25 9.52
C SER A 268 17.63 -2.60 10.03
N GLN A 269 16.80 -3.31 10.80
CA GLN A 269 17.10 -4.68 11.23
C GLN A 269 17.27 -5.62 10.05
N ARG A 270 16.53 -5.44 8.95
CA ARG A 270 16.70 -6.27 7.75
C ARG A 270 18.02 -5.97 7.03
N SER A 271 18.41 -4.71 6.91
CA SER A 271 19.62 -4.28 6.19
C SER A 271 20.92 -4.49 6.97
N GLN A 272 20.82 -4.50 8.30
CA GLN A 272 21.98 -4.61 9.17
C GLN A 272 22.48 -6.06 9.25
N SER A 273 23.49 -6.40 8.43
CA SER A 273 24.18 -7.69 8.53
C SER A 273 25.15 -7.79 9.69
N ARG A 274 25.68 -6.66 10.15
CA ARG A 274 26.67 -6.59 11.22
C ARG A 274 26.39 -5.40 12.13
N SER A 275 26.61 -5.58 13.42
CA SER A 275 26.55 -4.50 14.41
C SER A 275 27.93 -4.28 15.00
N TYR A 276 28.29 -3.02 15.26
CA TYR A 276 29.54 -2.69 15.92
C TYR A 276 29.38 -2.84 17.43
N ASP A 277 30.13 -3.78 18.03
CA ASP A 277 30.15 -3.95 19.47
C ASP A 277 31.22 -3.04 20.09
N VAL A 278 30.75 -2.07 20.87
CA VAL A 278 31.60 -1.06 21.54
C VAL A 278 32.57 -1.69 22.54
N LYS A 279 32.22 -2.84 23.15
CA LYS A 279 33.09 -3.48 24.17
C LYS A 279 34.26 -4.20 23.52
N THR A 280 33.98 -4.95 22.46
CA THR A 280 34.99 -5.75 21.75
C THR A 280 35.72 -4.98 20.66
N HIS A 281 35.21 -3.78 20.28
CA HIS A 281 35.72 -2.98 19.16
C HIS A 281 35.67 -3.71 17.81
N GLU A 282 34.74 -4.65 17.68
CA GLU A 282 34.60 -5.51 16.51
C GLU A 282 33.17 -5.50 15.97
N PHE A 283 33.03 -5.77 14.68
CA PHE A 283 31.74 -5.96 14.05
C PHE A 283 31.28 -7.41 14.19
N ILE A 284 30.25 -7.62 15.00
CA ILE A 284 29.58 -8.92 15.21
C ILE A 284 28.42 -9.10 14.23
N GLU A 285 28.02 -10.36 13.99
CA GLU A 285 26.86 -10.68 13.16
C GLU A 285 25.56 -10.16 13.80
N ALA A 286 24.72 -9.52 13.00
CA ALA A 286 23.40 -9.03 13.43
C ALA A 286 22.29 -9.92 12.85
N THR A 287 21.03 -9.65 13.22
CA THR A 287 19.87 -10.45 12.80
C THR A 287 19.53 -10.30 11.31
N GLY A 288 19.95 -9.21 10.69
CA GLY A 288 19.71 -8.90 9.28
C GLY A 288 20.67 -9.59 8.32
N ASN A 289 20.72 -9.08 7.09
CA ASN A 289 21.67 -9.53 6.10
C ASN A 289 21.98 -8.40 5.10
N SER A 290 23.00 -8.59 4.28
CA SER A 290 23.35 -7.65 3.20
C SER A 290 23.62 -8.43 1.90
N ARG A 291 22.65 -9.24 1.48
CA ARG A 291 22.75 -10.11 0.28
C ARG A 291 22.59 -9.37 -1.05
N GLY A 292 22.53 -8.03 -1.04
CA GLY A 292 22.42 -7.21 -2.23
C GLY A 292 21.15 -7.52 -3.01
N TRP A 293 21.31 -7.84 -4.30
CA TRP A 293 20.24 -8.21 -5.22
C TRP A 293 19.56 -9.55 -4.92
N PHE A 294 20.13 -10.37 -4.03
CA PHE A 294 19.63 -11.71 -3.71
C PHE A 294 18.86 -11.76 -2.39
N ASP A 295 18.53 -10.62 -1.81
CA ASP A 295 17.54 -10.52 -0.73
C ASP A 295 16.14 -10.25 -1.30
N PHE A 296 15.46 -11.31 -1.75
CA PHE A 296 14.08 -11.25 -2.29
C PHE A 296 12.98 -10.94 -1.26
N ARG A 297 13.36 -10.52 -0.05
CA ARG A 297 12.40 -9.99 0.93
C ARG A 297 12.64 -8.51 1.21
N ALA A 298 13.80 -7.99 0.83
CA ALA A 298 14.17 -6.60 1.07
C ALA A 298 13.28 -5.64 0.26
N ASP A 299 12.93 -6.04 -0.96
CA ASP A 299 11.92 -5.40 -1.79
C ASP A 299 10.56 -5.26 -1.09
N ASN A 300 10.09 -6.30 -0.42
CA ASN A 300 8.83 -6.26 0.32
C ASN A 300 8.83 -5.20 1.41
N TYR A 301 9.87 -5.15 2.26
CA TYR A 301 10.01 -4.11 3.28
C TYR A 301 10.12 -2.72 2.66
N PHE A 302 10.88 -2.58 1.57
CA PHE A 302 11.06 -1.32 0.88
C PHE A 302 9.74 -0.80 0.29
N HIS A 303 8.99 -1.64 -0.43
CA HIS A 303 7.74 -1.25 -1.06
C HIS A 303 6.62 -1.02 -0.04
N GLU A 304 6.57 -1.78 1.06
CA GLU A 304 5.65 -1.51 2.16
C GLU A 304 5.93 -0.15 2.81
N ALA A 305 7.20 0.14 3.10
CA ALA A 305 7.61 1.45 3.62
C ALA A 305 7.27 2.58 2.63
N ARG A 306 7.58 2.40 1.36
CA ARG A 306 7.25 3.35 0.28
C ARG A 306 5.75 3.62 0.20
N GLY A 307 4.91 2.58 0.25
CA GLY A 307 3.46 2.72 0.25
C GLY A 307 2.94 3.48 1.47
N ARG A 308 3.53 3.26 2.63
CA ARG A 308 3.21 4.00 3.85
C ARG A 308 3.58 5.48 3.73
N MET A 309 4.77 5.79 3.21
CA MET A 309 5.20 7.17 2.97
C MET A 309 4.36 7.87 1.91
N TYR A 310 3.95 7.15 0.86
CA TYR A 310 3.02 7.66 -0.15
C TYR A 310 1.67 8.07 0.48
N ALA A 311 1.10 7.23 1.35
CA ALA A 311 -0.13 7.57 2.06
C ALA A 311 0.05 8.76 3.01
N TYR A 312 1.13 8.77 3.80
CA TYR A 312 1.43 9.90 4.68
C TYR A 312 1.66 11.21 3.94
N HIS A 313 2.11 11.17 2.67
CA HIS A 313 2.29 12.40 1.88
C HIS A 313 0.99 13.19 1.76
N GLY A 314 -0.12 12.53 1.39
CA GLY A 314 -1.42 13.20 1.33
C GLY A 314 -2.09 13.35 2.69
N LEU A 315 -1.96 12.38 3.60
CA LEU A 315 -2.61 12.44 4.91
C LEU A 315 -2.06 13.58 5.76
N MET A 316 -0.75 13.87 5.68
CA MET A 316 -0.15 15.02 6.38
C MET A 316 -0.53 16.35 5.75
N GLN A 317 -0.61 16.47 4.43
CA GLN A 317 -1.14 17.67 3.77
C GLN A 317 -2.60 17.92 4.17
N ALA A 318 -3.41 16.87 4.23
CA ALA A 318 -4.79 16.96 4.68
C ALA A 318 -4.90 17.34 6.16
N ALA A 319 -4.04 16.77 7.03
CA ALA A 319 -3.97 17.15 8.43
C ALA A 319 -3.57 18.62 8.60
N ARG A 320 -2.70 19.16 7.75
CA ARG A 320 -2.36 20.59 7.77
C ARG A 320 -3.58 21.48 7.55
N VAL A 321 -4.46 21.08 6.62
CA VAL A 321 -5.69 21.82 6.32
C VAL A 321 -6.72 21.68 7.45
N ASP A 322 -6.93 20.47 7.95
CA ASP A 322 -7.88 20.21 9.04
C ASP A 322 -7.45 20.87 10.36
N PHE A 323 -6.15 21.10 10.56
CA PHE A 323 -5.59 21.77 11.74
C PHE A 323 -4.99 23.16 11.43
N ALA A 324 -5.44 23.82 10.36
CA ALA A 324 -4.85 25.07 9.87
C ALA A 324 -4.72 26.17 10.95
N ASP A 325 -5.73 26.29 11.82
CA ASP A 325 -5.71 27.25 12.93
C ASP A 325 -4.58 26.95 13.93
N VAL A 326 -4.39 25.70 14.30
CA VAL A 326 -3.31 25.27 15.21
C VAL A 326 -1.95 25.48 14.55
N VAL A 327 -1.80 25.07 13.28
CA VAL A 327 -0.57 25.22 12.50
C VAL A 327 -0.14 26.69 12.47
N LYS A 328 -1.08 27.59 12.19
CA LYS A 328 -0.83 29.04 12.13
C LYS A 328 -0.54 29.63 13.52
N GLN A 329 -1.33 29.29 14.54
CA GLN A 329 -1.18 29.81 15.90
C GLN A 329 0.14 29.38 16.56
N ARG A 330 0.63 28.18 16.22
CA ARG A 330 1.88 27.61 16.73
C ARG A 330 3.07 27.80 15.78
N ASN A 331 2.87 28.52 14.67
CA ASN A 331 3.89 28.83 13.67
C ASN A 331 4.65 27.57 13.18
N LEU A 332 3.88 26.54 12.79
CA LEU A 332 4.42 25.23 12.43
C LEU A 332 4.81 25.11 10.94
N ASP A 333 4.48 26.10 10.11
CA ASP A 333 4.57 26.03 8.65
C ASP A 333 5.95 25.58 8.13
N ASP A 334 7.04 26.22 8.58
CA ASP A 334 8.40 25.90 8.10
C ASP A 334 8.83 24.46 8.43
N VAL A 335 8.47 23.97 9.62
CA VAL A 335 8.79 22.60 10.04
C VAL A 335 7.92 21.59 9.29
N TRP A 336 6.66 21.96 9.04
CA TRP A 336 5.71 21.15 8.29
C TRP A 336 6.14 20.99 6.83
N ASP A 337 6.57 22.07 6.17
CA ASP A 337 7.08 22.03 4.80
C ASP A 337 8.28 21.09 4.65
N ARG A 338 9.24 21.15 5.60
CA ARG A 338 10.38 20.22 5.63
C ARG A 338 9.93 18.77 5.84
N MET A 339 8.93 18.55 6.70
CA MET A 339 8.38 17.22 6.97
C MET A 339 7.72 16.64 5.72
N GLU A 340 6.87 17.41 5.04
CA GLU A 340 6.22 17.01 3.78
C GLU A 340 7.24 16.70 2.69
N ALA A 341 8.29 17.53 2.55
CA ALA A 341 9.36 17.31 1.59
C ALA A 341 10.07 15.96 1.83
N HIS A 342 10.48 15.65 3.07
CA HIS A 342 11.13 14.37 3.35
C HIS A 342 10.20 13.16 3.22
N ILE A 343 8.90 13.32 3.47
CA ILE A 343 7.92 12.27 3.19
C ILE A 343 7.83 12.02 1.69
N ALA A 344 7.73 13.09 0.88
CA ALA A 344 7.68 12.99 -0.57
C ALA A 344 8.95 12.37 -1.15
N GLU A 345 10.14 12.77 -0.67
CA GLU A 345 11.43 12.19 -1.04
C GLU A 345 11.45 10.67 -0.82
N ALA A 346 10.96 10.20 0.33
CA ALA A 346 10.89 8.77 0.63
C ALA A 346 9.88 8.04 -0.29
N ALA A 347 8.70 8.61 -0.51
CA ALA A 347 7.68 8.03 -1.39
C ALA A 347 8.11 8.00 -2.87
N ALA A 348 8.90 8.97 -3.31
CA ALA A 348 9.40 9.10 -4.68
C ALA A 348 10.48 8.07 -5.04
N LEU A 349 11.13 7.44 -4.06
CA LEU A 349 12.15 6.42 -4.34
C LEU A 349 11.55 5.27 -5.15
N SER A 350 12.04 5.08 -6.37
CA SER A 350 11.53 4.05 -7.30
C SER A 350 12.70 3.35 -8.02
N PRO A 351 13.48 2.51 -7.30
CA PRO A 351 14.51 1.71 -7.93
C PRO A 351 13.88 0.62 -8.80
N LEU A 352 14.48 0.33 -9.96
CA LEU A 352 14.01 -0.73 -10.85
C LEU A 352 14.05 -2.11 -10.17
N ILE A 353 15.08 -2.32 -9.36
CA ILE A 353 15.27 -3.51 -8.53
C ILE A 353 15.71 -3.02 -7.15
N VAL A 354 15.16 -3.57 -6.08
CA VAL A 354 15.59 -3.25 -4.71
C VAL A 354 16.83 -4.07 -4.37
N SER A 355 17.85 -3.42 -3.78
CA SER A 355 19.08 -4.06 -3.33
C SER A 355 19.24 -3.83 -1.84
N ASN A 356 19.58 -4.90 -1.13
CA ASN A 356 19.97 -4.86 0.27
C ASN A 356 21.51 -4.95 0.40
N GLY A 357 22.20 -3.93 -0.10
CA GLY A 357 23.65 -3.80 0.02
C GLY A 357 24.09 -3.34 1.40
N ARG A 358 25.39 -3.48 1.69
CA ARG A 358 26.00 -2.84 2.85
C ARG A 358 26.12 -1.33 2.59
N GLU A 359 26.07 -0.53 3.63
CA GLU A 359 26.21 0.93 3.53
C GLU A 359 27.59 1.36 3.00
N ASP A 360 28.63 0.57 3.30
CA ASP A 360 30.00 0.70 2.80
C ASP A 360 30.28 -0.19 1.56
N GLY A 361 29.23 -0.73 0.94
CA GLY A 361 29.33 -1.68 -0.17
C GLY A 361 29.72 -1.02 -1.50
N MET A 362 30.64 -1.64 -2.25
CA MET A 362 31.11 -1.11 -3.54
C MET A 362 30.17 -1.41 -4.72
N PHE A 363 29.48 -2.55 -4.71
CA PHE A 363 28.77 -3.08 -5.90
C PHE A 363 27.24 -3.10 -5.78
N THR A 364 26.72 -3.10 -4.57
CA THR A 364 25.29 -3.25 -4.30
C THR A 364 24.80 -2.03 -3.53
N PRO A 365 23.86 -1.24 -4.09
CA PRO A 365 23.27 -0.13 -3.35
C PRO A 365 22.55 -0.58 -2.08
N ALA A 366 22.55 0.24 -1.05
CA ALA A 366 21.83 0.02 0.20
C ALA A 366 20.46 0.74 0.18
N HIS A 367 19.53 0.28 -0.69
CA HIS A 367 18.23 0.95 -0.86
C HIS A 367 17.40 0.99 0.43
N LEU A 368 17.51 -0.04 1.27
CA LEU A 368 16.82 -0.10 2.56
C LEU A 368 17.34 0.98 3.51
N SER A 369 18.66 1.13 3.64
CA SER A 369 19.26 2.20 4.45
C SER A 369 18.89 3.60 3.91
N ALA A 370 18.86 3.78 2.59
CA ALA A 370 18.44 5.05 1.98
C ALA A 370 16.97 5.39 2.30
N MET A 371 16.06 4.41 2.22
CA MET A 371 14.65 4.57 2.63
C MET A 371 14.56 4.92 4.12
N ALA A 372 15.24 4.15 4.98
CA ALA A 372 15.26 4.39 6.43
C ALA A 372 15.77 5.79 6.78
N GLN A 373 16.81 6.28 6.10
CA GLN A 373 17.34 7.63 6.30
C GLN A 373 16.31 8.72 6.00
N ASN A 374 15.61 8.64 4.86
CA ASN A 374 14.59 9.65 4.52
C ASN A 374 13.42 9.60 5.51
N MET A 375 12.98 8.41 5.91
CA MET A 375 11.95 8.24 6.93
C MET A 375 12.39 8.82 8.29
N LEU A 376 13.66 8.65 8.67
CA LEU A 376 14.21 9.24 9.91
C LEU A 376 14.22 10.77 9.88
N ARG A 377 14.51 11.40 8.73
CA ARG A 377 14.43 12.86 8.57
C ARG A 377 13.00 13.37 8.73
N ALA A 378 12.04 12.73 8.07
CA ALA A 378 10.62 13.05 8.23
C ALA A 378 10.17 12.89 9.69
N ARG A 379 10.56 11.79 10.34
CA ARG A 379 10.27 11.51 11.75
C ARG A 379 10.88 12.55 12.71
N ALA A 380 12.08 13.04 12.41
CA ALA A 380 12.72 14.09 13.18
C ALA A 380 11.91 15.40 13.13
N ASN A 381 11.45 15.80 11.94
CA ASN A 381 10.59 16.98 11.80
C ASN A 381 9.22 16.80 12.48
N MET A 382 8.62 15.60 12.44
CA MET A 382 7.40 15.33 13.21
C MET A 382 7.62 15.42 14.73
N THR A 383 8.78 14.99 15.20
CA THR A 383 9.17 15.15 16.61
C THR A 383 9.33 16.62 16.97
N GLU A 384 9.96 17.41 16.11
CA GLU A 384 10.09 18.87 16.28
C GLU A 384 8.71 19.56 16.34
N LEU A 385 7.78 19.23 15.43
CA LEU A 385 6.40 19.72 15.48
C LEU A 385 5.71 19.39 16.81
N ARG A 386 5.87 18.15 17.27
CA ARG A 386 5.30 17.67 18.52
C ARG A 386 5.88 18.42 19.73
N ASP A 387 7.18 18.67 19.73
CA ASP A 387 7.86 19.40 20.81
C ASP A 387 7.46 20.89 20.84
N ILE A 388 7.16 21.50 19.69
CA ILE A 388 6.60 22.86 19.63
C ILE A 388 5.17 22.88 20.19
N LEU A 389 4.35 21.89 19.84
CA LEU A 389 2.96 21.79 20.33
C LEU A 389 2.85 21.55 21.85
N ALA A 390 3.87 20.96 22.47
CA ALA A 390 3.92 20.69 23.90
C ALA A 390 4.33 21.90 24.76
N ARG A 391 4.88 22.94 24.13
CA ARG A 391 5.26 24.20 24.79
C ARG A 391 4.07 25.16 24.81
#